data_AF-J1F826-F1
#
_entry.id   AF-J1F826-F1
#
_cell.length_a   1.000
_cell.length_b   1.000
_cell.length_c   1.000
_cell.angle_alpha   90.00
_cell.angle_beta   90.00
_cell.angle_gamma   90.00
#
_symmetry.space_group_name_H-M   'P 1'
#
loop_
_entity.id
_entity.type
_entity.pdbx_description
1 polymer ?
#
loop_
_entity_poly.entity_id
_entity_poly.type
_entity_poly.pdbx_seq_one_letter_code
_entity_poly.pdbx_strand_id
1 'polypeptide(L)'
;MHLIKPLGFDISDKAIKRAGLDYWKKLNPTVWENFDEFLDSVPDKKRMFFATTKTEKLYFQNSFNEGDYILFGSESRGISAHILQEFKNQTITIPMGKEGRSLNLAMSVSIILYKAIEQNIEILE
;
A
#
# COMPACT_ATOMS: atom_id res chain seq x y z
N MET A 1 6.92 -1.51 7.17
CA MET A 1 5.79 -0.64 6.77
C MET A 1 6.34 0.74 6.46
N HIS A 2 5.96 1.35 5.34
CA HIS A 2 6.41 2.70 4.95
C HIS A 2 5.24 3.68 5.02
N LEU A 3 5.48 4.86 5.60
CA LEU A 3 4.52 5.95 5.74
C LEU A 3 5.10 7.20 5.07
N ILE A 4 4.31 7.87 4.23
CA ILE A 4 4.75 9.06 3.50
C ILE A 4 3.94 10.26 3.98
N LYS A 5 4.62 11.32 4.42
CA LYS A 5 3.98 12.54 4.92
C LYS A 5 3.27 13.32 3.78
N PRO A 6 2.29 14.19 4.14
CA PRO A 6 1.77 14.44 5.48
C PRO A 6 0.83 13.33 5.95
N LEU A 7 1.00 12.88 7.21
CA LEU A 7 0.13 11.89 7.83
C LEU A 7 -1.16 12.57 8.31
N GLY A 8 -2.31 11.96 8.02
CA GLY A 8 -3.61 12.42 8.51
C GLY A 8 -3.89 12.05 9.96
N PHE A 9 -2.91 11.49 10.68
CA PHE A 9 -3.04 10.96 12.03
C PHE A 9 -1.72 11.10 12.80
N ASP A 10 -1.83 11.10 14.13
CA ASP A 10 -0.68 11.14 15.04
C ASP A 10 -0.15 9.72 15.30
N ILE A 11 1.15 9.52 15.09
CA ILE A 11 1.89 8.28 15.38
C ILE A 11 2.81 8.43 16.59
N SER A 12 2.57 9.42 17.47
CA SER A 12 3.27 9.55 18.74
C SER A 12 2.99 8.35 19.66
N ASP A 13 3.93 8.02 20.53
CA ASP A 13 3.78 6.94 21.53
C ASP A 13 2.49 7.09 22.34
N LYS A 14 2.09 8.33 22.62
CA LYS A 14 0.84 8.64 23.33
C LYS A 14 -0.40 8.23 22.50
N ALA A 15 -0.43 8.56 21.22
CA ALA A 15 -1.52 8.18 20.32
C ALA A 15 -1.60 6.66 20.13
N ILE A 16 -0.45 6.00 19.94
CA ILE A 16 -0.32 4.54 19.79
C ILE A 16 -0.79 3.81 21.06
N LYS A 17 -0.33 4.24 22.24
CA LYS A 17 -0.73 3.64 23.52
C LYS A 17 -2.23 3.74 23.75
N ARG A 18 -2.84 4.88 23.38
CA ARG A 18 -4.29 5.08 23.46
C ARG A 18 -5.06 4.16 22.50
N ALA A 19 -4.48 3.85 21.34
CA ALA A 19 -5.08 2.94 20.36
C ALA A 19 -4.93 1.46 20.73
N GLY A 20 -4.22 1.12 21.83
CA GLY A 20 -4.03 -0.26 22.27
C GLY A 20 -3.16 -1.09 21.33
N LEU A 21 -2.28 -0.44 20.55
CA LEU A 21 -1.45 -1.09 19.54
C LEU A 21 -0.15 -1.63 20.14
N ASP A 22 -0.24 -2.69 20.93
CA ASP A 22 0.92 -3.32 21.59
C ASP A 22 1.98 -3.81 20.58
N TYR A 23 1.55 -4.18 19.37
CA TYR A 23 2.42 -4.65 18.30
C TYR A 23 3.17 -3.51 17.59
N TRP A 24 2.77 -2.24 17.77
CA TRP A 24 3.39 -1.11 17.07
C TRP A 24 4.88 -0.99 17.36
N LYS A 25 5.29 -1.29 18.61
CA LYS A 25 6.70 -1.31 19.02
C LYS A 25 7.56 -2.29 18.23
N LYS A 26 6.94 -3.31 17.62
CA LYS A 26 7.62 -4.31 16.77
C LYS A 26 7.58 -3.96 15.29
N LEU A 27 6.77 -2.99 14.88
CA LEU A 27 6.43 -2.75 13.48
C LEU A 27 7.48 -1.93 12.71
N ASN A 28 8.48 -1.39 13.42
CA ASN A 28 9.57 -0.53 12.95
C ASN A 28 9.22 0.27 11.67
N PRO A 29 8.18 1.13 11.70
CA PRO A 29 7.72 1.82 10.50
C PRO A 29 8.75 2.88 10.06
N THR A 30 8.99 2.96 8.77
CA THR A 30 9.81 4.02 8.18
C THR A 30 8.90 5.17 7.74
N VAL A 31 9.22 6.39 8.16
CA VAL A 31 8.47 7.59 7.80
C VAL A 31 9.32 8.43 6.85
N TRP A 32 8.76 8.79 5.70
CA TRP A 32 9.40 9.60 4.67
C TRP A 32 8.78 11.00 4.64
N GLU A 33 9.58 12.04 4.37
CA GLU A 33 9.05 13.42 4.31
C GLU A 33 8.17 13.64 3.08
N ASN A 34 8.47 12.96 1.98
CA ASN A 34 7.73 13.08 0.73
C ASN A 34 7.88 11.81 -0.13
N PHE A 35 7.13 11.76 -1.24
CA PHE A 35 7.14 10.61 -2.14
C PHE A 35 8.48 10.43 -2.86
N ASP A 36 9.20 11.52 -3.16
CA ASP A 36 10.46 11.46 -3.89
C ASP A 36 11.57 10.83 -3.02
N GLU A 37 11.66 11.20 -1.74
CA GLU A 37 12.59 10.56 -0.79
C GLU A 37 12.32 9.06 -0.64
N PHE A 38 11.05 8.67 -0.56
CA PHE A 38 10.69 7.26 -0.57
C PHE A 38 11.12 6.60 -1.89
N LEU A 39 10.84 7.23 -3.03
CA LEU A 39 11.12 6.72 -4.35
C LEU A 39 12.63 6.52 -4.59
N ASP A 40 13.47 7.38 -4.01
CA ASP A 40 14.94 7.26 -4.05
C ASP A 40 15.44 6.05 -3.24
N SER A 41 14.71 5.64 -2.20
CA SER A 41 15.06 4.46 -1.40
C SER A 41 14.70 3.13 -2.06
N VAL A 42 13.81 3.13 -3.07
CA VAL A 42 13.31 1.91 -3.72
C VAL A 42 14.37 1.39 -4.70
N PRO A 43 14.92 0.17 -4.49
CA PRO A 43 15.98 -0.38 -5.35
C PRO A 43 15.52 -0.64 -6.79
N ASP A 44 14.32 -1.21 -6.95
CA ASP A 44 13.72 -1.46 -8.26
C ASP A 44 12.33 -0.85 -8.36
N LYS A 45 12.26 0.30 -9.02
CA LYS A 45 11.03 1.06 -9.27
C LYS A 45 10.03 0.35 -10.19
N LYS A 46 10.42 -0.78 -10.82
CA LYS A 46 9.53 -1.64 -11.62
C LYS A 46 8.78 -2.67 -10.78
N ARG A 47 9.21 -2.89 -9.54
CA ARG A 47 8.58 -3.78 -8.55
C ARG A 47 7.66 -3.01 -7.60
N MET A 48 7.09 -1.91 -8.10
CA MET A 48 6.11 -1.11 -7.39
C MET A 48 4.72 -1.36 -7.95
N PHE A 49 3.71 -1.37 -7.11
CA PHE A 49 2.31 -1.58 -7.50
C PHE A 49 1.44 -0.52 -6.87
N PHE A 50 0.70 0.22 -7.68
CA PHE A 50 -0.08 1.37 -7.23
C PHE A 50 -1.56 1.02 -7.17
N ALA A 51 -2.08 0.75 -5.97
CA ALA A 51 -3.47 0.39 -5.77
C ALA A 51 -4.38 1.60 -6.00
N THR A 52 -5.27 1.52 -7.00
CA THR A 52 -6.19 2.59 -7.38
C THR A 52 -7.44 2.05 -8.05
N THR A 53 -8.55 2.77 -7.93
CA THR A 53 -9.79 2.46 -8.66
C THR A 53 -9.77 2.95 -10.10
N LYS A 54 -8.74 3.72 -10.48
CA LYS A 54 -8.61 4.39 -11.79
C LYS A 54 -7.86 3.53 -12.81
N THR A 55 -7.99 2.22 -12.75
CA THR A 55 -7.35 1.26 -13.66
C THR A 55 -8.21 0.00 -13.80
N GLU A 56 -8.06 -0.71 -14.91
CA GLU A 56 -8.76 -1.98 -15.17
C GLU A 56 -7.86 -3.20 -14.88
N LYS A 57 -6.59 -2.97 -14.52
CA LYS A 57 -5.61 -4.04 -14.25
C LYS A 57 -5.91 -4.69 -12.91
N LEU A 58 -6.41 -5.92 -12.93
CA LEU A 58 -6.81 -6.63 -11.72
C LEU A 58 -5.58 -7.05 -10.90
N TYR A 59 -5.60 -6.82 -9.60
CA TYR A 59 -4.44 -7.11 -8.74
C TYR A 59 -4.00 -8.58 -8.82
N PHE A 60 -4.94 -9.52 -8.86
CA PHE A 60 -4.66 -10.96 -8.89
C PHE A 60 -4.19 -11.48 -10.26
N GLN A 61 -4.11 -10.63 -11.30
CA GLN A 61 -3.47 -10.97 -12.57
C GLN A 61 -1.96 -10.65 -12.57
N ASN A 62 -1.44 -10.07 -11.49
CA ASN A 62 -0.02 -9.76 -11.35
C ASN A 62 0.70 -10.84 -10.53
N SER A 63 2.00 -10.97 -10.78
CA SER A 63 2.91 -11.81 -10.00
C SER A 63 3.67 -10.94 -9.01
N PHE A 64 3.31 -11.07 -7.74
CA PHE A 64 4.01 -10.47 -6.62
C PHE A 64 5.19 -11.35 -6.22
N ASN A 65 6.32 -10.71 -5.93
CA ASN A 65 7.53 -11.34 -5.45
C ASN A 65 7.91 -10.75 -4.08
N GLU A 66 8.72 -11.49 -3.32
CA GLU A 66 9.37 -10.94 -2.14
C GLU A 66 10.15 -9.66 -2.48
N GLY A 67 10.01 -8.63 -1.64
CA GLY A 67 10.63 -7.32 -1.83
C GLY A 67 9.82 -6.32 -2.66
N ASP A 68 8.64 -6.70 -3.17
CA ASP A 68 7.75 -5.79 -3.87
C ASP A 68 7.17 -4.69 -2.97
N TYR A 69 6.93 -3.52 -3.56
CA TYR A 69 6.28 -2.39 -2.91
C TYR A 69 4.84 -2.24 -3.39
N ILE A 70 3.88 -2.37 -2.48
CA ILE A 70 2.46 -2.13 -2.78
C ILE A 70 2.04 -0.81 -2.12
N LEU A 71 1.71 0.17 -2.95
CA LEU A 71 1.41 1.53 -2.54
C LEU A 71 -0.09 1.76 -2.51
N PHE A 72 -0.53 2.41 -1.44
CA PHE A 72 -1.91 2.83 -1.24
C PHE A 72 -1.95 4.32 -0.94
N GLY A 73 -2.96 4.99 -1.48
CA GLY A 73 -3.21 6.40 -1.17
C GLY A 73 -4.05 6.58 0.09
N SER A 74 -4.20 7.84 0.52
CA SER A 74 -5.11 8.19 1.62
C SER A 74 -6.56 7.79 1.31
N GLU A 75 -7.35 7.45 2.34
CA GLU A 75 -8.76 7.06 2.17
C GLU A 75 -9.60 8.11 1.44
N SER A 76 -9.34 9.39 1.69
CA SER A 76 -10.16 10.48 1.13
C SER A 76 -9.77 10.87 -0.29
N ARG A 77 -8.47 10.77 -0.65
CA ARG A 77 -7.95 11.31 -1.92
C ARG A 77 -7.36 10.28 -2.86
N GLY A 78 -7.05 9.08 -2.37
CA GLY A 78 -6.24 8.10 -3.10
C GLY A 78 -4.82 8.60 -3.38
N ILE A 79 -4.19 8.01 -4.39
CA ILE A 79 -2.87 8.40 -4.90
C ILE A 79 -3.04 9.59 -5.84
N SER A 80 -2.10 10.54 -5.82
CA SER A 80 -2.15 11.73 -6.67
C SER A 80 -2.18 11.35 -8.15
N ALA A 81 -2.88 12.15 -8.96
CA ALA A 81 -3.02 11.87 -10.39
C ALA A 81 -1.67 11.87 -11.14
N HIS A 82 -0.75 12.76 -10.75
CA HIS A 82 0.61 12.81 -11.31
C HIS A 82 1.35 11.49 -11.11
N ILE A 83 1.39 10.97 -9.88
CA ILE A 83 2.05 9.68 -9.58
C ILE A 83 1.38 8.54 -10.37
N LEU A 84 0.05 8.50 -10.44
CA LEU A 84 -0.64 7.47 -11.22
C LEU A 84 -0.37 7.57 -12.73
N GLN A 85 -0.14 8.76 -13.27
CA GLN A 85 0.24 8.95 -14.67
C GLN A 85 1.68 8.48 -14.92
N GLU A 86 2.61 8.86 -14.05
CA GLU A 86 4.01 8.44 -14.12
C GLU A 86 4.15 6.91 -14.04
N PHE A 87 3.42 6.28 -13.13
CA PHE A 87 3.45 4.84 -12.88
C PHE A 87 2.25 4.09 -13.48
N LYS A 88 1.65 4.61 -14.57
CA LYS A 88 0.41 4.07 -15.17
C LYS A 88 0.50 2.57 -15.49
N ASN A 89 1.68 2.08 -15.85
CA ASN A 89 1.87 0.67 -16.18
C ASN A 89 1.86 -0.26 -14.96
N GLN A 90 2.05 0.28 -13.77
CA GLN A 90 2.19 -0.41 -12.50
C GLN A 90 0.95 -0.28 -11.60
N THR A 91 -0.13 0.34 -12.09
CA THR A 91 -1.38 0.47 -11.34
C THR A 91 -2.12 -0.87 -11.27
N ILE A 92 -2.75 -1.16 -10.13
CA ILE A 92 -3.60 -2.32 -9.92
C ILE A 92 -4.91 -1.93 -9.23
N THR A 93 -5.98 -2.69 -9.46
CA THR A 93 -7.28 -2.49 -8.80
C THR A 93 -7.82 -3.78 -8.20
N ILE A 94 -8.59 -3.64 -7.12
CA ILE A 94 -9.51 -4.67 -6.62
C ILE A 94 -10.81 -4.52 -7.42
N PRO A 95 -11.35 -5.61 -8.01
CA PRO A 95 -12.63 -5.50 -8.72
C PRO A 95 -13.73 -5.08 -7.75
N MET A 96 -14.51 -4.08 -8.15
CA MET A 96 -15.66 -3.58 -7.40
C MET A 96 -16.83 -3.42 -8.36
N GLY A 97 -18.06 -3.54 -7.83
CA GLY A 97 -19.27 -3.26 -8.60
C GLY A 97 -19.33 -1.80 -9.05
N LYS A 98 -20.15 -1.50 -10.07
CA LYS A 98 -20.31 -0.15 -10.62
C LYS A 98 -20.98 0.83 -9.63
N GLU A 99 -21.74 0.28 -8.68
CA GLU A 99 -22.55 1.04 -7.73
C GLU A 99 -21.96 0.80 -6.32
N GLY A 100 -20.89 1.51 -5.98
CA GLY A 100 -20.22 1.31 -4.71
C GLY A 100 -19.17 2.37 -4.39
N ARG A 101 -18.95 2.60 -3.10
CA ARG A 101 -17.77 3.34 -2.63
C ARG A 101 -16.55 2.42 -2.64
N SER A 102 -15.37 3.02 -2.68
CA SER A 102 -14.13 2.26 -2.48
C SER A 102 -14.16 1.53 -1.13
N LEU A 103 -13.52 0.37 -1.08
CA LEU A 103 -13.29 -0.35 0.18
C LEU A 103 -12.51 0.54 1.15
N ASN A 104 -12.67 0.26 2.45
CA ASN A 104 -11.81 0.86 3.47
C ASN A 104 -10.34 0.51 3.19
N LEU A 105 -9.42 1.44 3.47
CA LEU A 105 -7.99 1.27 3.18
C LEU A 105 -7.40 0.02 3.81
N ALA A 106 -7.75 -0.29 5.07
CA ALA A 106 -7.25 -1.48 5.75
C ALA A 106 -7.70 -2.77 5.05
N MET A 107 -8.95 -2.82 4.55
CA MET A 107 -9.44 -3.94 3.77
C MET A 107 -8.72 -4.07 2.42
N SER A 108 -8.49 -2.95 1.73
CA SER A 108 -7.74 -2.96 0.47
C SER A 108 -6.31 -3.45 0.65
N VAL A 109 -5.63 -3.01 1.72
CA VAL A 109 -4.28 -3.49 2.08
C VAL A 109 -4.32 -4.99 2.31
N SER A 110 -5.23 -5.48 3.17
CA SER A 110 -5.33 -6.91 3.49
C SER A 110 -5.56 -7.78 2.26
N ILE A 111 -6.47 -7.39 1.36
CA ILE A 111 -6.80 -8.17 0.16
C ILE A 111 -5.58 -8.36 -0.74
N ILE A 112 -4.87 -7.28 -1.06
CA ILE A 112 -3.73 -7.36 -1.99
C ILE A 112 -2.53 -7.99 -1.29
N LEU A 113 -2.27 -7.65 -0.02
CA LEU A 113 -1.16 -8.18 0.74
C LEU A 113 -1.28 -9.70 0.92
N TYR A 114 -2.45 -10.22 1.27
CA TYR A 114 -2.61 -11.67 1.41
C TYR A 114 -2.48 -12.42 0.08
N LYS A 115 -2.80 -11.80 -1.05
CA LYS A 115 -2.49 -12.39 -2.35
C LYS A 115 -0.99 -12.44 -2.62
N ALA A 116 -0.26 -11.39 -2.26
CA ALA A 116 1.21 -11.41 -2.35
C ALA A 116 1.81 -12.47 -1.42
N ILE A 117 1.30 -12.61 -0.19
CA ILE A 117 1.72 -13.67 0.73
C ILE A 117 1.40 -15.05 0.15
N GLU A 118 0.20 -15.28 -0.37
CA GLU A 118 -0.18 -16.58 -0.96
C GLU A 118 0.73 -16.98 -2.12
N GLN A 119 1.20 -16.02 -2.93
CA GLN A 119 2.15 -16.30 -4.01
C GLN A 119 3.59 -16.57 -3.54
N ASN A 120 3.94 -16.21 -2.30
CA ASN A 120 5.32 -16.25 -1.78
C ASN A 120 5.47 -17.07 -0.50
N ILE A 121 4.40 -17.69 0.01
CA ILE A 121 4.48 -18.51 1.22
C ILE A 121 5.06 -19.87 0.87
N GLU A 122 6.21 -20.21 1.47
CA GLU A 122 6.71 -21.57 1.49
C GLU A 122 5.93 -22.35 2.55
N ILE A 123 5.07 -23.26 2.12
CA ILE A 123 4.41 -24.19 3.04
C ILE A 123 5.45 -25.25 3.37
N LEU A 124 5.96 -25.23 4.60
CA LEU A 124 6.76 -26.32 5.15
C LEU A 124 5.86 -27.56 5.22
N GLU A 125 6.17 -28.58 4.43
CA GLU A 125 5.62 -29.94 4.58
C GLU A 125 6.22 -30.64 5.81
#